data_AF-A0A970BR75-F1
#
_entry.id   AF-A0A970BR75-F1
#
_cell.length_a   1.000
_cell.length_b   1.000
_cell.length_c   1.000
_cell.angle_alpha   90.00
_cell.angle_beta   90.00
_cell.angle_gamma   90.00
#
_symmetry.space_group_name_H-M   'P 1'
#
loop_
_entity.id
_entity.type
_entity.pdbx_description
1 polymer ?
#
loop_
_entity_poly.entity_id
_entity_poly.type
_entity_poly.pdbx_seq_one_letter_code
_entity_poly.pdbx_strand_id
1 'polypeptide(L)' 'MAQFAVWTALPEAGIGASLQHYNPVIDAQVQATWQLPASWQLSAQMPFGGNAGEIGKKEYMDDAQRFRVFG' A
#
# COMPACT_ATOMS: atom_id res chain seq x y z
N MET A 1 3.87 7.55 -5.21
CA MET A 1 4.86 6.64 -5.83
C MET A 1 5.68 5.81 -4.86
N ALA A 2 6.13 6.34 -3.72
CA ALA A 2 6.94 5.56 -2.76
C ALA A 2 6.27 4.25 -2.30
N GLN A 3 4.98 4.28 -1.96
CA GLN A 3 4.24 3.08 -1.55
C GLN A 3 4.25 1.99 -2.63
N PHE A 4 4.04 2.35 -3.90
CA PHE A 4 4.12 1.40 -5.02
C PHE A 4 5.52 0.83 -5.16
N ALA A 5 6.56 1.68 -5.17
CA ALA A 5 7.94 1.24 -5.31
C ALA A 5 8.38 0.26 -4.20
N VAL A 6 8.01 0.56 -2.94
CA VAL A 6 8.26 -0.35 -1.81
C VAL A 6 7.49 -1.65 -1.98
N TRP A 7 6.19 -1.59 -2.31
CA TRP A 7 5.38 -2.79 -2.49
C TRP A 7 5.84 -3.66 -3.67
N THR A 8 6.39 -3.09 -4.73
CA THR A 8 6.96 -3.89 -5.83
C THR A 8 8.30 -4.52 -5.48
N ALA A 9 9.06 -3.94 -4.55
CA ALA A 9 10.35 -4.47 -4.13
C ALA A 9 10.24 -5.64 -3.14
N LEU A 10 9.24 -5.63 -2.25
CA LEU A 10 9.07 -6.67 -1.22
C LEU A 10 8.84 -8.09 -1.80
N PRO A 11 7.99 -8.29 -2.82
CA PRO A 11 7.76 -9.60 -3.43
C PRO A 11 8.99 -10.22 -4.08
N GLU A 12 9.92 -9.41 -4.59
CA GLU A 12 11.21 -9.90 -5.13
C GLU A 12 12.06 -10.59 -4.05
N ALA A 13 11.84 -10.23 -2.78
CA ALA A 13 12.43 -10.88 -1.61
C ALA A 13 11.51 -11.96 -0.98
N GLY A 14 10.40 -12.31 -1.64
CA GLY A 14 9.41 -13.25 -1.11
C GLY A 14 8.59 -12.70 0.07
N ILE A 15 8.59 -11.39 0.28
CA ILE A 15 7.89 -10.73 1.38
C ILE A 15 6.51 -10.25 0.91
N GLY A 16 5.47 -10.69 1.60
CA GLY A 16 4.11 -10.21 1.42
C GLY A 16 3.89 -8.87 2.11
N ALA A 17 2.98 -8.06 1.56
CA ALA A 17 2.57 -6.80 2.15
C ALA A 17 1.11 -6.48 1.80
N SER A 18 0.51 -5.59 2.59
CA SER A 18 -0.77 -4.96 2.27
C SER A 18 -0.69 -3.46 2.53
N LEU A 19 -1.60 -2.67 1.97
CA LEU A 19 -1.66 -1.23 2.18
C LEU A 19 -2.97 -0.89 2.91
N GLN A 20 -2.83 -0.40 4.14
CA GLN A 20 -3.92 -0.07 5.04
C GLN A 20 -4.06 1.44 5.21
N HIS A 21 -5.26 1.87 5.59
CA HIS A 21 -5.60 3.28 5.81
C HIS A 21 -6.36 3.45 7.13
N TYR A 22 -5.65 3.32 8.26
CA TYR A 22 -6.16 3.68 9.58
C TYR A 22 -6.09 5.19 9.84
N ASN A 23 -5.48 5.95 8.96
CA ASN A 23 -5.56 7.41 8.98
C ASN A 23 -7.00 7.86 8.64
N PRO A 24 -7.52 8.92 9.28
CA PRO A 24 -6.83 9.80 10.24
C PRO A 24 -6.94 9.34 11.71
N VAL A 25 -7.63 8.23 12.00
CA VAL A 25 -8.03 7.91 13.39
C VAL A 25 -6.86 7.61 14.33
N ILE A 26 -5.73 7.17 13.79
CA ILE A 26 -4.50 6.89 14.57
C ILE A 26 -3.46 8.03 14.53
N ASP A 27 -3.68 9.07 13.71
CA ASP A 27 -2.64 10.04 13.36
C ASP A 27 -2.06 10.75 14.59
N ALA A 28 -2.92 11.24 15.49
CA ALA A 28 -2.49 11.95 16.70
C ALA A 28 -1.68 11.05 17.64
N GLN A 29 -2.07 9.78 17.78
CA GLN A 29 -1.36 8.82 18.62
C GLN A 29 0.00 8.44 18.03
N VAL A 30 0.06 8.21 16.71
CA VAL A 30 1.31 7.92 15.97
C VAL A 30 2.28 9.10 16.10
N GLN A 31 1.79 10.32 15.83
CA GLN A 31 2.62 11.53 15.92
C GLN A 31 3.19 11.73 17.33
N ALA A 32 2.37 11.57 18.38
CA ALA A 32 2.82 11.73 19.75
C ALA A 32 3.80 10.63 20.19
N THR A 33 3.51 9.36 19.84
CA THR A 33 4.31 8.20 20.27
C THR A 33 5.73 8.26 19.71
N TRP A 34 5.88 8.64 18.44
CA TRP A 34 7.17 8.68 17.75
C TRP A 34 7.72 10.09 17.57
N GLN A 35 7.12 11.10 18.20
CA GLN A 35 7.57 12.50 18.18
C GLN A 35 7.74 13.03 16.76
N LEU A 36 6.80 12.71 15.87
CA LEU A 36 6.86 13.10 14.46
C LEU A 36 6.51 14.59 14.29
N PRO A 37 7.07 15.27 13.27
CA PRO A 37 6.69 16.64 12.96
C PRO A 37 5.20 16.77 12.66
N ALA A 38 4.55 17.80 13.20
CA ALA A 38 3.13 18.08 12.91
C ALA A 38 2.85 18.38 11.42
N SER A 39 3.88 18.73 10.65
CA SER A 39 3.80 18.92 9.21
C SER A 39 3.70 17.61 8.42
N TRP A 40 3.94 16.46 9.05
CA TRP A 40 3.85 15.16 8.39
C TRP A 40 2.41 14.63 8.44
N GLN A 41 1.83 14.40 7.27
CA GLN A 41 0.53 13.77 7.11
C GLN A 41 0.69 12.26 6.90
N LEU A 42 0.05 11.45 7.75
CA LEU A 42 0.06 10.00 7.57
C LEU A 42 -0.86 9.61 6.40
N SER A 43 -0.28 9.11 5.31
CA SER A 43 -1.06 8.75 4.11
C SER A 43 -1.58 7.32 4.11
N ALA A 44 -0.81 6.36 4.64
CA ALA A 44 -1.14 4.94 4.68
C ALA A 44 -0.16 4.18 5.61
N GLN A 45 -0.45 2.91 5.89
CA GLN A 45 0.42 2.00 6.64
C GLN A 45 0.61 0.71 5.84
N MET A 46 1.84 0.20 5.75
CA MET A 46 2.16 -1.01 4.98
C MET A 46 2.70 -2.10 5.90
N PRO A 47 1.84 -2.93 6.52
CA PRO A 47 2.30 -4.13 7.21
C PRO A 47 2.85 -5.14 6.19
N PHE A 48 4.00 -5.73 6.49
CA PHE A 48 4.70 -6.69 5.64
C PHE A 48 5.32 -7.83 6.47
N GLY A 49 5.62 -8.97 5.82
CA GLY A 49 6.22 -10.14 6.46
C GLY A 49 6.18 -11.39 5.58
N GLY A 50 6.45 -12.56 6.17
CA GLY A 50 6.32 -13.83 5.45
C GLY A 50 4.87 -14.08 5.00
N ASN A 51 4.70 -14.71 3.84
CA ASN A 51 3.38 -15.06 3.33
C ASN A 51 2.75 -16.16 4.21
N ALA A 52 1.69 -15.82 4.95
CA ALA A 52 1.02 -16.73 5.88
C ALA A 52 -0.06 -17.61 5.23
N GLY A 53 -0.31 -17.47 3.93
CA GLY A 53 -1.34 -18.20 3.19
C GLY A 53 -1.28 -17.91 1.70
N GLU A 54 -2.23 -18.49 0.96
CA GLU A 54 -2.33 -18.30 -0.49
C GLU A 54 -2.75 -16.88 -0.85
N ILE A 55 -2.15 -16.35 -1.92
CA ILE A 55 -2.52 -15.06 -2.49
C ILE A 55 -3.78 -15.27 -3.35
N GLY A 56 -4.86 -14.59 -2.97
CA GLY A 56 -6.14 -14.68 -3.67
C GLY A 56 -6.06 -14.22 -5.13
N LYS A 57 -6.97 -14.75 -5.95
CA LYS A 57 -7.10 -14.31 -7.35
C LYS A 57 -7.55 -12.84 -7.40
N LYS A 58 -7.00 -12.09 -8.35
CA LYS A 58 -7.43 -10.72 -8.66
C LYS A 58 -8.20 -10.71 -9.96
N GLU A 59 -9.40 -10.14 -9.92
CA GLU A 59 -10.21 -9.89 -11.12
C GLU A 59 -9.73 -8.62 -11.84
N TYR A 60 -9.91 -8.57 -13.15
CA TYR A 60 -9.53 -7.44 -14.00
C TYR A 60 -10.74 -6.98 -14.80
N MET A 61 -10.88 -5.66 -14.98
CA MET A 61 -11.88 -5.09 -15.87
C MET A 61 -11.57 -5.40 -17.34
N ASP A 62 -12.59 -5.40 -18.20
CA ASP A 62 -12.42 -5.57 -19.64
C ASP A 62 -11.53 -4.45 -20.22
N ASP A 63 -10.53 -4.83 -21.00
CA ASP A 63 -9.58 -3.92 -21.64
C ASP A 63 -10.28 -2.93 -22.58
N ALA A 64 -11.37 -3.34 -23.23
CA ALA A 64 -12.17 -2.45 -24.09
C ALA A 64 -12.80 -1.28 -23.30
N GLN A 65 -12.98 -1.44 -21.99
CA GLN A 65 -13.48 -0.37 -21.11
C GLN A 65 -12.36 0.52 -20.57
N ARG A 66 -11.12 0.01 -20.51
CA ARG A 66 -9.97 0.69 -19.90
C ARG A 66 -9.02 1.35 -20.90
N PHE A 67 -8.95 0.84 -22.13
CA PHE A 67 -7.98 1.28 -23.13
C PHE A 67 -8.69 1.73 -24.41
N ARG A 68 -8.16 2.79 -25.03
CA ARG A 68 -8.55 3.25 -26.36
C ARG A 68 -7.30 3.49 -27.18
N VAL A 69 -7.29 3.04 -28.43
CA VAL A 69 -6.17 3.19 -29.36
C VAL A 69 -6.68 3.91 -30.61
N PHE A 70 -5.95 4.93 -31.04
CA PHE A 70 -6.22 5.68 -32.26
C PHE A 70 -4.93 5.73 -33.09
N GLY A 71 -5.06 5.62 -34.41
CA GLY A 71 -3.96 5.68 -35.38
C GLY A 71 -4.01 6.93 -36.24
#